data_AF-A0A819P118-F1
#
_entry.id   AF-A0A819P118-F1
#
_cell.length_a   1.000
_cell.length_b   1.000
_cell.length_c   1.000
_cell.angle_alpha   90.00
_cell.angle_beta   90.00
_cell.angle_gamma   90.00
#
_symmetry.space_group_name_H-M   'P 1'
#
loop_
_entity.id
_entity.type
_entity.pdbx_description
1 polymer ?
#
loop_
_entity_poly.entity_id
_entity_poly.type
_entity_poly.pdbx_seq_one_letter_code
_entity_poly.pdbx_strand_id
1 'polypeptide(L)'
;GSQKKDAKKQSPARRLKLFEIYKFADKLDVLFMFIGTIACMGTGAVFPLMMLVYRNVATSLVKASIPSVLPNLTSIIDINATCAVKPENSTADVLSELRGMIKWYGILGCASILCYWIGFSLWMIAAERQVRRIRFALFRSIMNQEMGWFDKLNPGELNKLRDGLGDKKAEFISLICRLIGGLVFAFVTGWKLALVFISLSPLTVIAFNITMRVIAKYTAKEIKAFSKASAVAQEVLGSIRTVTAFGGQKKEEQRFSENLLEAKQIGIKKGLYMGLCQAAAQVAIYISFAITFWYNTSERVVQDALDKAKAGRTTIVIAHRLSTIRNADLIIGLERGCVVESGTYDDLMEYKGLYYELVTAQMQKEKEKEVDPDIDKEDDEVEREFVRERSFHKIHSKQSIASNDDFDENDKEDDKTASDAQKKKKKRSRTPFVFQIFKLNAPEWPWILMGAVFSLIFGAIQPIFALFFAQIYGLFGEPDLKKQEHLTSVYAGLIFLIGFVGGVAQFLSNLGFAKSGEELTLRMRKLTFSAIIRQEIGYFDYETNSVGALVTRLSSDAAALKVTIFNKDN
;
A
#
# COMPACT_ATOMS: atom_id res chain seq x y z
N GLY A 1 -21.47 51.58 9.71
CA GLY A 1 -21.38 50.36 8.89
C GLY A 1 -21.02 50.73 7.46
N SER A 2 -19.86 50.31 6.97
CA SER A 2 -19.52 50.22 5.53
C SER A 2 -18.13 49.58 5.32
N GLN A 3 -17.79 48.52 6.05
CA GLN A 3 -16.52 47.79 5.86
C GLN A 3 -16.72 46.26 5.82
N LYS A 4 -17.85 45.80 5.29
CA LYS A 4 -18.20 44.37 5.24
C LYS A 4 -18.45 43.81 3.83
N LYS A 5 -17.88 44.43 2.78
CA LYS A 5 -18.14 44.02 1.38
C LYS A 5 -16.94 43.66 0.48
N ASP A 6 -15.70 43.68 0.96
CA ASP A 6 -14.54 43.33 0.10
C ASP A 6 -13.77 42.08 0.55
N ALA A 7 -14.48 41.03 0.96
CA ALA A 7 -13.91 39.69 0.92
C ALA A 7 -13.88 39.22 -0.54
N LYS A 8 -12.90 39.71 -1.32
CA LYS A 8 -12.62 39.23 -2.68
C LYS A 8 -12.54 37.70 -2.66
N LYS A 9 -13.47 37.05 -3.37
CA LYS A 9 -13.41 35.62 -3.74
C LYS A 9 -11.99 35.33 -4.24
N GLN A 10 -11.23 34.52 -3.51
CA GLN A 10 -10.00 33.92 -4.05
C GLN A 10 -10.39 33.22 -5.36
N SER A 11 -9.81 33.67 -6.46
CA SER A 11 -9.91 32.96 -7.74
C SER A 11 -9.49 31.50 -7.53
N PRO A 12 -10.25 30.51 -8.02
CA PRO A 12 -9.91 29.11 -7.81
C PRO A 12 -8.49 28.88 -8.33
N ALA A 13 -7.63 28.29 -7.48
CA ALA A 13 -6.25 27.98 -7.84
C ALA A 13 -6.22 27.25 -9.19
N ARG A 14 -5.53 27.83 -10.18
CA ARG A 14 -5.38 27.23 -11.51
C ARG A 14 -4.73 25.86 -11.33
N ARG A 15 -5.45 24.79 -11.64
CA ARG A 15 -4.88 23.43 -11.63
C ARG A 15 -3.88 23.35 -12.78
N LEU A 16 -2.61 23.15 -12.45
CA LEU A 16 -1.56 22.88 -13.45
C LEU A 16 -1.85 21.55 -14.15
N LYS A 17 -1.58 21.46 -15.45
CA LYS A 17 -1.64 20.17 -16.16
C LYS A 17 -0.52 19.27 -15.64
N LEU A 18 -0.74 17.94 -15.62
CA LEU A 18 0.21 16.98 -15.03
C LEU A 18 1.64 17.11 -15.60
N PHE A 19 1.75 17.31 -16.91
CA PHE A 19 3.02 17.48 -17.61
C PHE A 19 3.66 18.87 -17.40
N GLU A 20 2.88 19.89 -17.05
CA GLU A 20 3.37 21.24 -16.80
C GLU A 20 4.20 21.32 -15.51
N ILE A 21 3.97 20.39 -14.57
CA ILE A 21 4.73 20.25 -13.33
C ILE A 21 6.19 19.85 -13.61
N TYR A 22 6.43 19.09 -14.67
CA TYR A 22 7.77 18.62 -15.07
C TYR A 22 8.52 19.58 -16.01
N LYS A 23 8.02 20.82 -16.20
CA LYS A 23 8.64 21.81 -17.11
C LYS A 23 10.11 22.14 -16.75
N PHE A 24 10.50 22.00 -15.49
CA PHE A 24 11.85 22.28 -15.01
C PHE A 24 12.82 21.08 -15.09
N ALA A 25 12.39 19.97 -15.68
CA ALA A 25 13.19 18.76 -15.88
C ALA A 25 14.24 18.96 -17.01
N ASP A 26 15.51 18.66 -16.74
CA ASP A 26 16.50 18.50 -17.81
C ASP A 26 16.37 17.15 -18.51
N LYS A 27 17.06 17.01 -19.64
CA LYS A 27 17.22 15.74 -20.36
C LYS A 27 17.68 14.59 -19.46
N LEU A 28 18.59 14.85 -18.51
CA LEU A 28 19.02 13.85 -17.51
C LEU A 28 17.92 13.49 -16.51
N ASP A 29 17.10 14.47 -16.10
CA ASP A 29 15.99 14.22 -15.17
C ASP A 29 14.90 13.39 -15.88
N VAL A 30 14.66 13.66 -17.17
CA VAL A 30 13.76 12.85 -18.03
C VAL A 30 14.27 11.42 -18.17
N LEU A 31 15.57 11.23 -18.40
CA LEU A 31 16.18 9.90 -18.46
C LEU A 31 16.02 9.13 -17.14
N PHE A 32 16.29 9.78 -16.00
CA PHE A 32 16.09 9.16 -14.69
C PHE A 32 14.64 8.80 -14.42
N MET A 33 13.69 9.66 -14.79
CA MET A 33 12.27 9.34 -14.67
C MET A 33 11.90 8.14 -15.55
N PHE A 34 12.39 8.08 -16.79
CA PHE A 34 12.12 6.97 -17.70
C PHE A 34 12.66 5.62 -17.17
N ILE A 35 13.95 5.57 -16.82
CA ILE A 35 14.56 4.36 -16.25
C ILE A 35 13.87 3.99 -14.92
N GLY A 36 13.56 5.00 -14.10
CA GLY A 36 12.84 4.82 -12.84
C GLY A 36 11.44 4.22 -13.06
N THR A 37 10.71 4.65 -14.09
CA THR A 37 9.40 4.06 -14.42
C THR A 37 9.48 2.60 -14.83
N ILE A 38 10.47 2.22 -15.66
CA ILE A 38 10.68 0.83 -16.07
C ILE A 38 11.00 -0.05 -14.84
N ALA A 39 11.87 0.44 -13.95
CA ALA A 39 12.21 -0.27 -12.72
C ALA A 39 10.99 -0.43 -11.80
N CYS A 40 10.15 0.61 -11.65
CA CYS A 40 8.89 0.54 -10.90
C CYS A 40 7.84 -0.38 -11.55
N MET A 41 7.81 -0.51 -12.87
CA MET A 41 6.97 -1.51 -13.54
C MET A 41 7.49 -2.92 -13.24
N GLY A 42 8.81 -3.11 -13.27
CA GLY A 42 9.46 -4.36 -12.88
C GLY A 42 9.05 -4.81 -11.48
N THR A 43 9.11 -3.92 -10.48
CA THR A 43 8.69 -4.24 -9.10
C THR A 43 7.21 -4.61 -9.01
N GLY A 44 6.35 -3.90 -9.73
CA GLY A 44 4.92 -4.19 -9.79
C GLY A 44 4.62 -5.57 -10.36
N ALA A 45 5.35 -5.99 -11.39
CA ALA A 45 5.21 -7.28 -12.06
C ALA A 45 5.75 -8.48 -11.24
N VAL A 46 6.69 -8.27 -10.31
CA VAL A 46 7.21 -9.36 -9.47
C VAL A 46 6.10 -10.00 -8.62
N PHE A 47 5.16 -9.22 -8.08
CA PHE A 47 4.14 -9.77 -7.17
C PHE A 47 3.22 -10.82 -7.83
N PRO A 48 2.64 -10.58 -9.03
CA PRO A 48 1.93 -11.60 -9.79
C PRO A 48 2.79 -12.83 -10.15
N LEU A 49 4.06 -12.62 -10.53
CA LEU A 49 4.98 -13.72 -10.85
C LEU A 49 5.26 -14.60 -9.62
N MET A 50 5.42 -13.99 -8.44
CA MET A 50 5.55 -14.72 -7.18
C MET A 50 4.30 -15.55 -6.87
N MET A 51 3.11 -15.04 -7.17
CA MET A 51 1.87 -15.79 -6.97
C MET A 51 1.77 -17.01 -7.89
N LEU A 52 2.34 -16.95 -9.10
CA LEU A 52 2.43 -18.11 -9.99
C LEU A 52 3.34 -19.21 -9.41
N VAL A 53 4.51 -18.83 -8.89
CA VAL A 53 5.41 -19.76 -8.20
C VAL A 53 4.73 -20.36 -6.96
N TYR A 54 4.06 -19.52 -6.15
CA TYR A 54 3.31 -19.95 -4.97
C TYR A 54 2.21 -20.96 -5.32
N ARG A 55 1.43 -20.70 -6.38
CA ARG A 55 0.40 -21.63 -6.87
C ARG A 55 1.00 -23.00 -7.17
N ASN A 56 2.12 -23.05 -7.89
CA ASN A 56 2.75 -24.31 -8.27
C ASN A 56 3.25 -25.08 -7.03
N VAL A 57 3.85 -24.37 -6.06
CA VAL A 57 4.25 -24.94 -4.76
C VAL A 57 3.03 -25.52 -4.04
N ALA A 58 1.94 -24.76 -3.95
CA ALA A 58 0.71 -25.20 -3.30
C ALA A 58 0.13 -26.45 -3.97
N THR A 59 0.12 -26.52 -5.31
CA THR A 59 -0.37 -27.71 -6.02
C THR A 59 0.50 -28.94 -5.77
N SER A 60 1.83 -28.80 -5.73
CA SER A 60 2.72 -29.93 -5.43
C SER A 60 2.55 -30.41 -3.97
N LEU A 61 2.32 -29.51 -3.02
CA LEU A 61 2.05 -29.87 -1.62
C LEU A 61 0.72 -30.62 -1.43
N VAL A 62 -0.35 -30.16 -2.10
CA VAL A 62 -1.65 -30.85 -2.06
C VAL A 62 -1.53 -32.24 -2.69
N LYS A 63 -0.87 -32.35 -3.85
CA LYS A 63 -0.59 -33.64 -4.50
C LYS A 63 0.21 -34.60 -3.60
N ALA A 64 1.18 -34.08 -2.84
CA ALA A 64 1.96 -34.88 -1.91
C ALA A 64 1.16 -35.35 -0.67
N SER A 65 0.10 -34.62 -0.29
CA SER A 65 -0.74 -34.98 0.86
C SER A 65 -1.70 -36.14 0.55
N ILE A 66 -2.20 -36.25 -0.68
CA ILE A 66 -3.20 -37.25 -1.09
C ILE A 66 -2.72 -38.71 -0.88
N PRO A 67 -1.50 -39.13 -1.29
CA PRO A 67 -1.02 -40.50 -1.10
C PRO A 67 -0.85 -40.90 0.37
N SER A 68 -0.56 -39.95 1.26
CA SER A 68 -0.30 -40.22 2.68
C SER A 68 -1.55 -40.54 3.49
N VAL A 69 -2.74 -40.19 2.97
CA VAL A 69 -4.05 -40.45 3.59
C VAL A 69 -4.65 -41.79 3.13
N LEU A 70 -4.12 -42.38 2.04
CA LEU A 70 -4.60 -43.63 1.46
C LEU A 70 -3.66 -44.85 1.67
N PRO A 71 -3.10 -45.13 2.86
CA PRO A 71 -2.23 -46.31 3.04
C PRO A 71 -3.01 -47.64 3.08
N ASN A 72 -4.34 -47.63 3.20
CA ASN A 72 -5.12 -48.84 3.52
C ASN A 72 -5.96 -49.43 2.38
N LEU A 73 -5.90 -48.88 1.16
CA LEU A 73 -6.63 -49.44 0.01
C LEU A 73 -5.73 -49.95 -1.12
N THR A 74 -4.43 -49.64 -1.10
CA THR A 74 -3.47 -50.19 -2.06
C THR A 74 -3.03 -51.62 -1.74
N SER A 75 -3.31 -52.14 -0.54
CA SER A 75 -2.98 -53.53 -0.17
C SER A 75 -3.98 -54.58 -0.64
N ILE A 76 -5.09 -54.20 -1.32
CA ILE A 76 -6.16 -55.15 -1.72
C ILE A 76 -6.29 -55.31 -3.25
N ILE A 77 -5.61 -54.51 -4.08
CA ILE A 77 -5.75 -54.57 -5.56
C ILE A 77 -4.53 -55.21 -6.26
N ASP A 78 -3.55 -55.73 -5.52
CA ASP A 78 -2.42 -56.45 -6.13
C ASP A 78 -2.65 -57.96 -6.19
N ILE A 79 -3.65 -58.39 -6.98
CA ILE A 79 -3.63 -59.72 -7.59
C ILE A 79 -4.12 -59.58 -9.04
N ASN A 80 -3.18 -59.64 -9.98
CA ASN A 80 -3.38 -60.03 -11.39
C ASN A 80 -3.49 -58.97 -12.51
N ALA A 81 -2.79 -57.84 -12.45
CA ALA A 81 -2.60 -57.01 -13.65
C ALA A 81 -1.12 -56.70 -13.91
N THR A 82 -0.65 -57.06 -15.10
CA THR A 82 0.62 -56.70 -15.75
C THR A 82 0.78 -55.19 -16.05
N CYS A 83 0.14 -54.33 -15.26
CA CYS A 83 0.40 -52.90 -15.27
C CYS A 83 1.34 -52.62 -14.10
N ALA A 84 2.62 -52.43 -14.41
CA ALA A 84 3.55 -51.80 -13.48
C ALA A 84 3.04 -50.37 -13.19
N VAL A 85 2.16 -50.23 -12.19
CA VAL A 85 1.89 -48.94 -11.58
C VAL A 85 3.16 -48.61 -10.81
N LYS A 86 4.08 -47.90 -11.46
CA LYS A 86 5.17 -47.23 -10.77
C LYS A 86 4.56 -46.45 -9.61
N PRO A 87 5.08 -46.53 -8.38
CA PRO A 87 4.76 -45.56 -7.35
C PRO A 87 5.41 -44.22 -7.78
N GLU A 88 4.75 -43.51 -8.69
CA GLU A 88 5.30 -42.36 -9.43
C GLU A 88 5.37 -41.08 -8.60
N ASN A 89 5.23 -41.17 -7.27
CA ASN A 89 5.40 -40.05 -6.36
C ASN A 89 6.48 -40.39 -5.31
N SER A 90 7.72 -40.59 -5.75
CA SER A 90 8.84 -40.61 -4.82
C SER A 90 8.95 -39.21 -4.18
N THR A 91 9.03 -39.16 -2.86
CA THR A 91 9.26 -37.92 -2.09
C THR A 91 10.46 -37.12 -2.63
N ALA A 92 11.43 -37.81 -3.25
CA ALA A 92 12.56 -37.22 -3.96
C ALA A 92 12.18 -36.34 -5.15
N ASP A 93 11.17 -36.72 -5.94
CA ASP A 93 10.73 -35.95 -7.12
C ASP A 93 10.03 -34.66 -6.69
N VAL A 94 9.14 -34.74 -5.69
CA VAL A 94 8.49 -33.56 -5.09
C VAL A 94 9.52 -32.60 -4.49
N LEU A 95 10.53 -33.11 -3.79
CA LEU A 95 11.61 -32.29 -3.23
C LEU A 95 12.45 -31.62 -4.32
N SER A 96 12.67 -32.29 -5.45
CA SER A 96 13.41 -31.72 -6.59
C SER A 96 12.64 -30.58 -7.26
N GLU A 97 11.33 -30.74 -7.45
CA GLU A 97 10.43 -29.69 -7.97
C GLU A 97 10.41 -28.47 -7.05
N LEU A 98 10.21 -28.70 -5.73
CA LEU A 98 10.20 -27.64 -4.73
C LEU A 98 11.52 -26.88 -4.70
N ARG A 99 12.67 -27.57 -4.82
CA ARG A 99 13.99 -26.93 -4.88
C ARG A 99 14.12 -26.03 -6.11
N GLY A 100 13.55 -26.42 -7.25
CA GLY A 100 13.48 -25.57 -8.45
C GLY A 100 12.65 -24.30 -8.21
N MET A 101 11.48 -24.44 -7.57
CA MET A 101 10.59 -23.32 -7.26
C MET A 101 11.19 -22.34 -6.24
N ILE A 102 11.89 -22.83 -5.22
CA ILE A 102 12.58 -22.00 -4.22
C ILE A 102 13.66 -21.13 -4.86
N LYS A 103 14.41 -21.68 -5.85
CA LYS A 103 15.42 -20.89 -6.59
C LYS A 103 14.77 -19.72 -7.34
N TRP A 104 13.67 -19.96 -8.05
CA TRP A 104 12.92 -18.90 -8.74
C TRP A 104 12.40 -17.84 -7.78
N TYR A 105 11.90 -18.26 -6.62
CA TYR A 105 11.47 -17.34 -5.56
C TYR A 105 12.63 -16.47 -5.04
N GLY A 106 13.83 -17.05 -4.86
CA GLY A 106 15.04 -16.30 -4.51
C GLY A 106 15.44 -15.27 -5.56
N ILE A 107 15.44 -15.66 -6.85
CA ILE A 107 15.81 -14.77 -7.97
C ILE A 107 14.85 -13.59 -8.09
N LEU A 108 13.53 -13.86 -8.08
CA LEU A 108 12.51 -12.82 -8.13
C LEU A 108 12.57 -11.89 -6.90
N GLY A 109 12.92 -12.44 -5.72
CA GLY A 109 13.13 -11.66 -4.51
C GLY A 109 14.28 -10.65 -4.65
N CYS A 110 15.46 -11.11 -5.07
CA CYS A 110 16.61 -10.24 -5.35
C CYS A 110 16.31 -9.20 -6.44
N ALA A 111 15.66 -9.62 -7.53
CA ALA A 111 15.26 -8.71 -8.61
C ALA A 111 14.30 -7.62 -8.11
N SER A 112 13.36 -7.95 -7.22
CA SER A 112 12.42 -6.97 -6.65
C SER A 112 13.11 -5.89 -5.83
N ILE A 113 14.12 -6.27 -5.02
CA ILE A 113 14.87 -5.34 -4.18
C ILE A 113 15.68 -4.38 -5.07
N LEU A 114 16.36 -4.92 -6.08
CA LEU A 114 17.16 -4.12 -7.02
C LEU A 114 16.28 -3.15 -7.82
N CYS A 115 15.18 -3.63 -8.40
CA CYS A 115 14.26 -2.79 -9.16
C CYS A 115 13.62 -1.72 -8.27
N TYR A 116 13.29 -2.04 -7.02
CA TYR A 116 12.71 -1.08 -6.09
C TYR A 116 13.71 0.00 -5.71
N TRP A 117 14.93 -0.40 -5.36
CA TRP A 117 15.99 0.54 -5.01
C TRP A 117 16.33 1.48 -6.19
N ILE A 118 16.45 0.94 -7.41
CA ILE A 118 16.71 1.74 -8.62
C ILE A 118 15.54 2.68 -8.90
N GLY A 119 14.31 2.16 -8.94
CA GLY A 119 13.11 2.95 -9.23
C GLY A 119 12.91 4.09 -8.24
N PHE A 120 13.02 3.79 -6.94
CA PHE A 120 12.88 4.78 -5.88
C PHE A 120 13.97 5.85 -5.91
N SER A 121 15.24 5.43 -6.02
CA SER A 121 16.38 6.35 -5.99
C SER A 121 16.37 7.31 -7.19
N LEU A 122 16.07 6.82 -8.39
CA LEU A 122 16.04 7.64 -9.61
C LEU A 122 14.92 8.68 -9.57
N TRP A 123 13.72 8.31 -9.12
CA TRP A 123 12.61 9.25 -8.93
C TRP A 123 12.93 10.30 -7.86
N MET A 124 13.56 9.90 -6.77
CA MET A 124 13.98 10.84 -5.72
C MET A 124 15.04 11.82 -6.20
N ILE A 125 16.08 11.36 -6.91
CA ILE A 125 17.13 12.23 -7.46
C ILE A 125 16.54 13.22 -8.48
N ALA A 126 15.70 12.76 -9.39
CA ALA A 126 15.04 13.62 -10.38
C ALA A 126 14.17 14.69 -9.71
N ALA A 127 13.39 14.31 -8.67
CA ALA A 127 12.56 15.24 -7.92
C ALA A 127 13.39 16.29 -7.15
N GLU A 128 14.48 15.88 -6.49
CA GLU A 128 15.35 16.82 -5.76
C GLU A 128 16.02 17.85 -6.69
N ARG A 129 16.48 17.41 -7.86
CA ARG A 129 17.06 18.30 -8.88
C ARG A 129 16.05 19.32 -9.37
N GLN A 130 14.83 18.88 -9.69
CA GLN A 130 13.74 19.78 -10.12
C GLN A 130 13.34 20.75 -9.01
N VAL A 131 13.16 20.28 -7.77
CA VAL A 131 12.81 21.13 -6.63
C VAL A 131 13.89 22.18 -6.37
N ARG A 132 15.17 21.83 -6.49
CA ARG A 132 16.27 22.79 -6.33
C ARG A 132 16.17 23.93 -7.36
N ARG A 133 15.88 23.62 -8.63
CA ARG A 133 15.72 24.63 -9.68
C ARG A 133 14.48 25.48 -9.50
N ILE A 134 13.36 24.85 -9.15
CA ILE A 134 12.12 25.54 -8.84
C ILE A 134 12.34 26.51 -7.68
N ARG A 135 13.05 26.10 -6.63
CA ARG A 135 13.39 26.97 -5.49
C ARG A 135 14.20 28.19 -5.93
N PHE A 136 15.20 28.01 -6.79
CA PHE A 136 16.02 29.12 -7.27
C PHE A 136 15.24 30.07 -8.19
N ALA A 137 14.47 29.52 -9.13
CA ALA A 137 13.62 30.31 -10.02
C ALA A 137 12.52 31.06 -9.25
N LEU A 138 11.91 30.39 -8.28
CA LEU A 138 10.91 30.99 -7.40
C LEU A 138 11.53 32.09 -6.54
N PHE A 139 12.69 31.86 -5.93
CA PHE A 139 13.38 32.88 -5.14
C PHE A 139 13.64 34.14 -5.98
N ARG A 140 14.19 33.98 -7.18
CA ARG A 140 14.40 35.10 -8.12
C ARG A 140 13.10 35.83 -8.48
N SER A 141 12.00 35.09 -8.67
CA SER A 141 10.70 35.67 -9.00
C SER A 141 10.04 36.37 -7.81
N ILE A 142 10.19 35.82 -6.60
CA ILE A 142 9.65 36.36 -5.35
C ILE A 142 10.32 37.70 -5.03
N MET A 143 11.64 37.78 -5.19
CA MET A 143 12.39 39.02 -4.94
C MET A 143 11.98 40.18 -5.84
N ASN A 144 11.32 39.90 -6.97
CA ASN A 144 10.82 40.89 -7.91
C ASN A 144 9.33 41.24 -7.69
N GLN A 145 8.68 40.71 -6.64
CA GLN A 145 7.27 41.01 -6.35
C GLN A 145 7.10 42.31 -5.57
N GLU A 146 5.92 42.91 -5.70
CA GLU A 146 5.52 44.07 -4.93
C GLU A 146 5.29 43.74 -3.44
N MET A 147 5.48 44.73 -2.56
CA MET A 147 5.37 44.54 -1.10
C MET A 147 4.00 43.96 -0.67
N GLY A 148 2.91 44.38 -1.32
CA GLY A 148 1.55 43.88 -1.02
C GLY A 148 1.29 42.43 -1.44
N TRP A 149 2.19 41.81 -2.22
CA TRP A 149 2.15 40.39 -2.53
C TRP A 149 2.67 39.53 -1.37
N PHE A 150 3.69 40.03 -0.64
CA PHE A 150 4.28 39.33 0.51
C PHE A 150 3.30 39.16 1.68
N ASP A 151 2.38 40.10 1.86
CA ASP A 151 1.32 40.03 2.90
C ASP A 151 0.37 38.85 2.70
N LYS A 152 0.35 38.22 1.51
CA LYS A 152 -0.52 37.09 1.16
C LYS A 152 0.23 35.75 1.10
N LEU A 153 1.56 35.73 1.21
CA LEU A 153 2.34 34.52 1.01
C LEU A 153 2.45 33.71 2.32
N ASN A 154 2.02 32.45 2.29
CA ASN A 154 2.35 31.48 3.34
C ASN A 154 3.67 30.76 3.00
N PRO A 155 4.74 30.91 3.80
CA PRO A 155 6.06 30.33 3.49
C PRO A 155 6.10 28.78 3.49
N GLY A 156 5.05 28.11 3.98
CA GLY A 156 4.99 26.65 4.12
C GLY A 156 4.58 25.85 2.87
N GLU A 157 4.20 26.49 1.77
CA GLU A 157 3.63 25.79 0.61
C GLU A 157 4.67 25.05 -0.26
N LEU A 158 5.93 25.47 -0.20
CA LEU A 158 7.01 24.95 -1.07
C LEU A 158 7.41 23.50 -0.76
N ASN A 159 7.28 23.08 0.50
CA ASN A 159 7.64 21.73 0.91
C ASN A 159 6.65 20.68 0.36
N LYS A 160 5.37 21.06 0.17
CA LYS A 160 4.33 20.15 -0.33
C LYS A 160 4.57 19.71 -1.78
N LEU A 161 5.23 20.54 -2.59
CA LEU A 161 5.53 20.21 -3.99
C LEU A 161 6.58 19.09 -4.10
N ARG A 162 7.58 19.10 -3.22
CA ARG A 162 8.63 18.05 -3.19
C ARG A 162 8.03 16.68 -2.97
N ASP A 163 7.17 16.57 -1.96
CA ASP A 163 6.57 15.30 -1.54
C ASP A 163 5.60 14.74 -2.61
N GLY A 164 5.08 15.59 -3.51
CA GLY A 164 4.21 15.16 -4.61
C GLY A 164 4.94 14.67 -5.87
N LEU A 165 6.23 14.97 -6.01
CA LEU A 165 6.98 14.78 -7.26
C LEU A 165 7.92 13.56 -7.22
N GLY A 166 8.40 13.18 -6.04
CA GLY A 166 9.39 12.10 -5.84
C GLY A 166 8.78 10.76 -5.47
N ASP A 167 8.91 10.39 -4.20
CA ASP A 167 8.53 9.09 -3.62
C ASP A 167 7.12 8.63 -3.98
N LYS A 168 6.13 9.52 -3.86
CA LYS A 168 4.72 9.17 -4.09
C LYS A 168 4.43 8.79 -5.54
N LYS A 169 5.20 9.28 -6.51
CA LYS A 169 5.03 8.95 -7.94
C LYS A 169 5.54 7.55 -8.26
N ALA A 170 6.73 7.19 -7.77
CA ALA A 170 7.29 5.86 -7.92
C ALA A 170 6.36 4.79 -7.29
N GLU A 171 5.85 5.07 -6.09
CA GLU A 171 4.90 4.22 -5.40
C GLU A 171 3.59 4.04 -6.20
N PHE A 172 3.05 5.13 -6.76
CA PHE A 172 1.84 5.09 -7.57
C PHE A 172 1.98 4.24 -8.84
N ILE A 173 3.09 4.37 -9.57
CA ILE A 173 3.34 3.58 -10.79
C ILE A 173 3.45 2.09 -10.46
N SER A 174 4.20 1.78 -9.40
CA SER A 174 4.37 0.40 -8.93
C SER A 174 3.03 -0.22 -8.49
N LEU A 175 2.17 0.56 -7.83
CA LEU A 175 0.84 0.14 -7.40
C LEU A 175 -0.09 -0.16 -8.58
N ILE A 176 -0.10 0.70 -9.62
CA ILE A 176 -0.89 0.46 -10.83
C ILE A 176 -0.43 -0.81 -11.53
N CYS A 177 0.89 -0.97 -11.71
CA CYS A 177 1.43 -2.16 -12.35
C CYS A 177 1.09 -3.43 -11.57
N ARG A 178 1.16 -3.39 -10.23
CA ARG A 178 0.74 -4.50 -9.35
C ARG A 178 -0.76 -4.80 -9.46
N LEU A 179 -1.60 -3.78 -9.57
CA LEU A 179 -3.05 -3.95 -9.75
C LEU A 179 -3.37 -4.61 -11.10
N ILE A 180 -2.81 -4.07 -12.19
CA ILE A 180 -3.03 -4.61 -13.54
C ILE A 180 -2.48 -6.03 -13.64
N GLY A 181 -1.24 -6.25 -13.22
CA GLY A 181 -0.62 -7.58 -13.24
C GLY A 181 -1.36 -8.59 -12.36
N GLY A 182 -1.89 -8.16 -11.21
CA GLY A 182 -2.72 -8.98 -10.34
C GLY A 182 -4.05 -9.38 -10.97
N LEU A 183 -4.72 -8.45 -11.67
CA LEU A 183 -5.96 -8.74 -12.41
C LEU A 183 -5.70 -9.69 -13.58
N VAL A 184 -4.65 -9.45 -14.38
CA VAL A 184 -4.26 -10.35 -15.48
C VAL A 184 -3.99 -11.76 -14.95
N PHE A 185 -3.21 -11.88 -13.88
CA PHE A 185 -2.95 -13.16 -13.22
C PHE A 185 -4.25 -13.85 -12.75
N ALA A 186 -5.17 -13.12 -12.13
CA ALA A 186 -6.44 -13.67 -11.66
C ALA A 186 -7.29 -14.23 -12.82
N PHE A 187 -7.40 -13.50 -13.93
CA PHE A 187 -8.16 -13.96 -15.11
C PHE A 187 -7.51 -15.14 -15.82
N VAL A 188 -6.18 -15.18 -15.92
CA VAL A 188 -5.44 -16.29 -16.55
C VAL A 188 -5.56 -17.58 -15.73
N THR A 189 -5.51 -17.48 -14.40
CA THR A 189 -5.59 -18.66 -13.53
C THR A 189 -7.01 -19.20 -13.35
N GLY A 190 -8.00 -18.33 -13.25
CA GLY A 190 -9.39 -18.74 -13.05
C GLY A 190 -10.37 -17.59 -13.22
N TRP A 191 -10.85 -17.38 -14.44
CA TRP A 191 -11.74 -16.27 -14.78
C TRP A 191 -13.05 -16.23 -13.96
N LYS A 192 -13.62 -17.39 -13.59
CA LYS A 192 -14.85 -17.43 -12.77
C LYS A 192 -14.64 -16.92 -11.34
N LEU A 193 -13.61 -17.40 -10.66
CA LEU A 193 -13.26 -16.95 -9.31
C LEU A 193 -12.82 -15.48 -9.32
N ALA A 194 -12.11 -15.05 -10.37
CA ALA A 194 -11.73 -13.66 -10.57
C ALA A 194 -12.95 -12.73 -10.68
N LEU A 195 -14.00 -13.12 -11.42
CA LEU A 195 -15.25 -12.34 -11.50
C LEU A 195 -15.95 -12.21 -10.15
N VAL A 196 -15.98 -13.27 -9.34
CA VAL A 196 -16.54 -13.20 -7.97
C VAL A 196 -15.75 -12.21 -7.12
N PHE A 197 -14.42 -12.28 -7.12
CA PHE A 197 -13.59 -11.29 -6.41
C PHE A 197 -13.81 -9.86 -6.90
N ILE A 198 -13.89 -9.65 -8.21
CA ILE A 198 -14.15 -8.33 -8.78
C ILE A 198 -15.54 -7.84 -8.37
N SER A 199 -16.55 -8.70 -8.28
CA SER A 199 -17.90 -8.31 -7.82
C SER A 199 -17.94 -7.90 -6.34
N LEU A 200 -17.03 -8.43 -5.52
CA LEU A 200 -16.89 -8.09 -4.09
C LEU A 200 -16.01 -6.84 -3.87
N SER A 201 -15.14 -6.49 -4.83
CA SER A 201 -14.21 -5.35 -4.70
C SER A 201 -14.88 -3.97 -4.55
N PRO A 202 -16.03 -3.63 -5.19
CA PRO A 202 -16.71 -2.36 -4.97
C PRO A 202 -17.13 -2.16 -3.52
N LEU A 203 -17.49 -3.22 -2.79
CA LEU A 203 -17.90 -3.14 -1.40
C LEU A 203 -16.78 -2.57 -0.52
N THR A 204 -15.55 -3.06 -0.70
CA THR A 204 -14.39 -2.59 0.06
C THR A 204 -13.95 -1.19 -0.39
N VAL A 205 -14.01 -0.91 -1.69
CA VAL A 205 -13.70 0.42 -2.26
C VAL A 205 -14.67 1.49 -1.76
N ILE A 206 -15.97 1.18 -1.68
CA ILE A 206 -16.99 2.11 -1.15
C ILE A 206 -16.72 2.39 0.33
N ALA A 207 -16.46 1.36 1.15
CA ALA A 207 -16.13 1.53 2.56
C ALA A 207 -14.89 2.42 2.77
N PHE A 208 -13.84 2.24 1.96
CA PHE A 208 -12.62 3.04 2.01
C PHE A 208 -12.85 4.49 1.57
N ASN A 209 -13.62 4.71 0.52
CA ASN A 209 -14.00 6.05 0.05
C ASN A 209 -14.82 6.81 1.09
N ILE A 210 -15.77 6.16 1.76
CA ILE A 210 -16.55 6.76 2.85
C ILE A 210 -15.60 7.18 3.98
N THR A 211 -14.69 6.30 4.39
CA THR A 211 -13.70 6.56 5.43
C THR A 211 -12.87 7.82 5.11
N MET A 212 -12.34 7.92 3.89
CA MET A 212 -11.54 9.06 3.46
C MET A 212 -12.34 10.38 3.44
N ARG A 213 -13.60 10.35 2.98
CA ARG A 213 -14.47 11.54 2.98
C ARG A 213 -14.80 12.01 4.39
N VAL A 214 -15.08 11.08 5.30
CA VAL A 214 -15.34 11.37 6.72
C VAL A 214 -14.11 12.00 7.36
N ILE A 215 -12.92 11.41 7.18
CA ILE A 215 -11.66 11.95 7.71
C ILE A 215 -11.43 13.38 7.24
N ALA A 216 -11.58 13.65 5.93
CA ALA A 216 -11.38 14.98 5.38
C ALA A 216 -12.37 16.00 5.97
N LYS A 217 -13.67 15.65 6.04
CA LYS A 217 -14.73 16.53 6.55
C LYS A 217 -14.52 16.90 8.02
N TYR A 218 -14.19 15.92 8.86
CA TYR A 218 -13.99 16.17 10.29
C TYR A 218 -12.66 16.85 10.59
N THR A 219 -11.60 16.56 9.83
CA THR A 219 -10.31 17.27 9.96
C THR A 219 -10.48 18.75 9.61
N ALA A 220 -11.24 19.09 8.56
CA ALA A 220 -11.55 20.48 8.24
C ALA A 220 -12.34 21.18 9.36
N LYS A 221 -13.31 20.48 9.98
CA LYS A 221 -14.06 21.01 11.13
C LYS A 221 -13.18 21.22 12.36
N GLU A 222 -12.28 20.28 12.64
CA GLU A 222 -11.33 20.33 13.76
C GLU A 222 -10.39 21.53 13.62
N ILE A 223 -9.78 21.71 12.44
CA ILE A 223 -8.90 22.86 12.15
C ILE A 223 -9.67 24.18 12.32
N LYS A 224 -10.93 24.25 11.85
CA LYS A 224 -11.78 25.44 11.98
C LYS A 224 -12.16 25.76 13.43
N ALA A 225 -12.39 24.75 14.27
CA ALA A 225 -12.67 24.99 15.69
C ALA A 225 -11.40 25.43 16.43
N PHE A 226 -10.27 24.80 16.14
CA PHE A 226 -8.98 25.17 16.72
C PHE A 226 -8.53 26.58 16.31
N SER A 227 -8.83 27.03 15.09
CA SER A 227 -8.46 28.38 14.64
C SER A 227 -9.09 29.50 15.49
N LYS A 228 -10.25 29.27 16.13
CA LYS A 228 -10.84 30.22 17.09
C LYS A 228 -9.97 30.37 18.33
N ALA A 229 -9.51 29.26 18.91
CA ALA A 229 -8.60 29.26 20.06
C ALA A 229 -7.24 29.88 19.69
N SER A 230 -6.72 29.56 18.50
CA SER A 230 -5.49 30.14 17.98
C SER A 230 -5.57 31.67 17.81
N ALA A 231 -6.72 32.19 17.36
CA ALA A 231 -6.94 33.63 17.24
C ALA A 231 -6.90 34.33 18.61
N VAL A 232 -7.51 33.74 19.65
CA VAL A 232 -7.42 34.25 21.02
C VAL A 232 -5.97 34.23 21.51
N ALA A 233 -5.24 33.14 21.27
CA ALA A 233 -3.83 33.09 21.65
C ALA A 233 -3.00 34.18 20.94
N GLN A 234 -3.28 34.45 19.67
CA GLN A 234 -2.59 35.49 18.91
C GLN A 234 -2.91 36.91 19.42
N GLU A 235 -4.17 37.19 19.78
CA GLU A 235 -4.62 38.45 20.38
C GLU A 235 -3.88 38.70 21.72
N VAL A 236 -3.88 37.69 22.60
CA VAL A 236 -3.31 37.78 23.95
C VAL A 236 -1.79 37.92 23.91
N LEU A 237 -1.11 37.12 23.08
CA LEU A 237 0.35 37.18 22.94
C LEU A 237 0.80 38.46 22.20
N GLY A 238 0.00 38.93 21.24
CA GLY A 238 0.23 40.20 20.53
C GLY A 238 0.18 41.43 21.44
N SER A 239 -0.67 41.39 22.46
CA SER A 239 -0.83 42.48 23.43
C SER A 239 -0.44 42.06 24.86
N ILE A 240 0.57 41.20 25.00
CA ILE A 240 0.94 40.60 26.29
C ILE A 240 1.30 41.65 27.36
N ARG A 241 1.91 42.78 26.97
CA ARG A 241 2.22 43.89 27.89
C ARG A 241 0.95 44.50 28.50
N THR A 242 -0.12 44.62 27.72
CA THR A 242 -1.42 45.12 28.18
C THR A 242 -2.09 44.11 29.10
N VAL A 243 -2.11 42.84 28.72
CA VAL A 243 -2.70 41.76 29.53
C VAL A 243 -2.01 41.65 30.89
N THR A 244 -0.68 41.79 30.92
CA THR A 244 0.11 41.76 32.15
C THR A 244 -0.10 43.00 33.01
N ALA A 245 -0.19 44.20 32.41
CA ALA A 245 -0.44 45.44 33.14
C ALA A 245 -1.80 45.44 33.88
N PHE A 246 -2.83 44.84 33.30
CA PHE A 246 -4.16 44.74 33.90
C PHE A 246 -4.38 43.45 34.73
N GLY A 247 -3.37 42.59 34.89
CA GLY A 247 -3.52 41.32 35.64
C GLY A 247 -4.51 40.33 35.00
N GLY A 248 -4.71 40.42 33.68
CA GLY A 248 -5.75 39.68 32.95
C GLY A 248 -5.40 38.22 32.62
N GLN A 249 -4.23 37.71 33.04
CA GLN A 249 -3.71 36.42 32.59
C GLN A 249 -4.68 35.25 32.85
N LYS A 250 -5.27 35.17 34.06
CA LYS A 250 -6.21 34.10 34.42
C LYS A 250 -7.51 34.14 33.58
N LYS A 251 -7.97 35.34 33.25
CA LYS A 251 -9.18 35.56 32.43
C LYS A 251 -8.95 35.07 31.00
N GLU A 252 -7.81 35.42 30.42
CA GLU A 252 -7.45 34.98 29.06
C GLU A 252 -7.12 33.48 28.99
N GLU A 253 -6.55 32.90 30.05
CA GLU A 253 -6.35 31.44 30.17
C GLU A 253 -7.68 30.68 30.11
N GLN A 254 -8.71 31.20 30.80
CA GLN A 254 -10.05 30.60 30.76
C GLN A 254 -10.70 30.76 29.38
N ARG A 255 -10.64 31.94 28.77
CA ARG A 255 -11.15 32.21 27.41
C ARG A 255 -10.52 31.29 26.36
N PHE A 256 -9.22 31.02 26.48
CA PHE A 256 -8.53 30.06 25.61
C PHE A 256 -8.98 28.62 25.87
N SER A 257 -9.10 28.22 27.14
CA SER A 257 -9.55 26.88 27.54
C SER A 257 -10.97 26.56 27.04
N GLU A 258 -11.90 27.52 27.08
CA GLU A 258 -13.28 27.34 26.60
C GLU A 258 -13.33 27.05 25.09
N ASN A 259 -12.56 27.80 24.29
CA ASN A 259 -12.48 27.58 22.84
C ASN A 259 -11.79 26.25 22.47
N LEU A 260 -10.87 25.76 23.30
CA LEU A 260 -10.24 24.45 23.10
C LEU A 260 -11.19 23.28 23.36
N LEU A 261 -12.19 23.43 24.22
CA LEU A 261 -13.16 22.36 24.49
C LEU A 261 -14.01 22.04 23.25
N GLU A 262 -14.37 23.05 22.44
CA GLU A 262 -15.07 22.85 21.17
C GLU A 262 -14.22 22.01 20.20
N ALA A 263 -12.92 22.33 20.08
CA ALA A 263 -11.99 21.59 19.24
C ALA A 263 -11.83 20.13 19.70
N LYS A 264 -11.68 19.89 21.01
CA LYS A 264 -11.62 18.55 21.60
C LYS A 264 -12.87 17.72 21.29
N GLN A 265 -14.07 18.29 21.47
CA GLN A 265 -15.31 17.54 21.20
C GLN A 265 -15.43 17.13 19.73
N ILE A 266 -14.99 17.99 18.81
CA ILE A 266 -14.93 17.68 17.38
C ILE A 266 -13.88 16.61 17.10
N GLY A 267 -12.72 16.66 17.75
CA GLY A 267 -11.67 15.65 17.68
C GLY A 267 -12.13 14.27 18.18
N ILE A 268 -12.88 14.21 19.28
CA ILE A 268 -13.45 12.95 19.80
C ILE A 268 -14.48 12.39 18.82
N LYS A 269 -15.38 13.23 18.28
CA LYS A 269 -16.34 12.80 17.24
C LYS A 269 -15.61 12.30 15.99
N LYS A 270 -14.53 12.97 15.56
CA LYS A 270 -13.68 12.53 14.45
C LYS A 270 -13.13 11.13 14.71
N GLY A 271 -12.58 10.88 15.90
CA GLY A 271 -12.08 9.57 16.31
C GLY A 271 -13.14 8.48 16.26
N LEU A 272 -14.34 8.76 16.77
CA LEU A 272 -15.49 7.84 16.75
C LEU A 272 -15.89 7.44 15.32
N TYR A 273 -16.12 8.43 14.45
CA TYR A 273 -16.53 8.15 13.06
C TYR A 273 -15.41 7.48 12.26
N MET A 274 -14.15 7.87 12.48
CA MET A 274 -12.99 7.24 11.84
C MET A 274 -12.87 5.77 12.26
N GLY A 275 -12.99 5.48 13.55
CA GLY A 275 -12.96 4.12 14.08
C GLY A 275 -14.09 3.25 13.52
N LEU A 276 -15.31 3.79 13.43
CA LEU A 276 -16.47 3.05 12.90
C LEU A 276 -16.28 2.70 11.42
N CYS A 277 -15.84 3.67 10.62
CA CYS A 277 -15.62 3.44 9.19
C CYS A 277 -14.47 2.45 8.94
N GLN A 278 -13.39 2.51 9.72
CA GLN A 278 -12.28 1.55 9.63
C GLN A 278 -12.73 0.13 10.04
N ALA A 279 -13.52 -0.01 11.11
CA ALA A 279 -14.09 -1.28 11.52
C ALA A 279 -15.02 -1.88 10.44
N ALA A 280 -15.88 -1.05 9.84
CA ALA A 280 -16.74 -1.49 8.75
C ALA A 280 -15.95 -1.95 7.52
N ALA A 281 -14.86 -1.24 7.17
CA ALA A 281 -13.97 -1.65 6.08
C ALA A 281 -13.27 -2.98 6.39
N GLN A 282 -12.84 -3.20 7.63
CA GLN A 282 -12.23 -4.45 8.06
C GLN A 282 -13.20 -5.62 7.94
N VAL A 283 -14.43 -5.46 8.43
CA VAL A 283 -15.47 -6.49 8.34
C VAL A 283 -15.79 -6.81 6.87
N ALA A 284 -15.88 -5.80 6.01
CA ALA A 284 -16.12 -6.00 4.57
C ALA A 284 -15.04 -6.86 3.89
N ILE A 285 -13.77 -6.72 4.29
CA ILE A 285 -12.67 -7.54 3.77
C ILE A 285 -12.86 -9.02 4.16
N TYR A 286 -13.14 -9.31 5.44
CA TYR A 286 -13.34 -10.70 5.88
C TYR A 286 -14.62 -11.34 5.35
N ILE A 287 -15.69 -10.56 5.19
CA ILE A 287 -16.90 -11.01 4.49
C ILE A 287 -16.54 -11.44 3.05
N SER A 288 -15.74 -10.63 2.36
CA SER A 288 -15.32 -10.94 0.98
C SER A 288 -14.52 -12.25 0.92
N PHE A 289 -13.63 -12.49 1.89
CA PHE A 289 -12.91 -13.76 1.99
C PHE A 289 -13.83 -14.94 2.29
N ALA A 290 -14.74 -14.82 3.26
CA ALA A 290 -15.67 -15.88 3.62
C ALA A 290 -16.56 -16.30 2.43
N ILE A 291 -17.11 -15.32 1.70
CA ILE A 291 -17.92 -15.56 0.49
C ILE A 291 -17.09 -16.28 -0.58
N THR A 292 -15.84 -15.87 -0.78
CA THR A 292 -14.97 -16.49 -1.78
C THR A 292 -14.68 -17.95 -1.45
N PHE A 293 -14.32 -18.27 -0.20
CA PHE A 293 -14.05 -19.65 0.20
C PHE A 293 -15.29 -20.54 0.10
N TRP A 294 -16.45 -20.01 0.50
CA TRP A 294 -17.71 -20.72 0.37
C TRP A 294 -18.07 -21.01 -1.10
N TYR A 295 -17.99 -19.99 -1.97
CA TYR A 295 -18.26 -20.13 -3.39
C TYR A 295 -17.35 -21.15 -4.08
N ASN A 296 -16.05 -21.15 -3.75
CA ASN A 296 -15.08 -22.07 -4.34
C ASN A 296 -15.45 -23.55 -4.09
N THR A 297 -15.87 -23.88 -2.88
CA THR A 297 -16.24 -25.26 -2.55
C THR A 297 -17.59 -25.66 -3.15
N SER A 298 -18.57 -24.75 -3.17
CA SER A 298 -19.86 -25.01 -3.83
C SER A 298 -19.72 -25.25 -5.33
N GLU A 299 -18.86 -24.49 -6.03
CA GLU A 299 -18.59 -24.75 -7.46
C GLU A 299 -18.06 -26.17 -7.67
N ARG A 300 -17.15 -26.63 -6.80
CA ARG A 300 -16.53 -27.94 -6.90
C ARG A 300 -17.53 -29.09 -6.71
N VAL A 301 -18.48 -28.93 -5.79
CA VAL A 301 -19.55 -29.92 -5.56
C VAL A 301 -20.51 -30.00 -6.74
N VAL A 302 -20.86 -28.85 -7.35
CA VAL A 302 -21.72 -28.84 -8.54
C VAL A 302 -21.04 -29.52 -9.72
N GLN A 303 -19.73 -29.34 -9.91
CA GLN A 303 -18.98 -30.04 -10.97
C GLN A 303 -18.93 -31.55 -10.73
N ASP A 304 -18.62 -32.00 -9.50
CA ASP A 304 -18.59 -33.43 -9.16
C ASP A 304 -19.96 -34.10 -9.29
N ALA A 305 -21.04 -33.39 -8.91
CA ALA A 305 -22.41 -33.88 -9.13
C ALA A 305 -22.74 -34.02 -10.62
N LEU A 306 -22.27 -33.09 -11.46
CA LEU A 306 -22.43 -33.19 -12.91
C LEU A 306 -21.65 -34.40 -13.46
N ASP A 307 -20.41 -34.60 -13.03
CA ASP A 307 -19.57 -35.70 -13.51
C ASP A 307 -20.09 -37.07 -13.04
N LYS A 308 -20.60 -37.16 -11.81
CA LYS A 308 -21.32 -38.35 -11.32
C LYS A 308 -22.63 -38.60 -12.07
N ALA A 309 -23.34 -37.55 -12.47
CA ALA A 309 -24.56 -37.69 -13.27
C ALA A 309 -24.27 -38.14 -14.71
N LYS A 310 -23.06 -37.87 -15.24
CA LYS A 310 -22.58 -38.40 -16.53
C LYS A 310 -22.15 -39.86 -16.43
N ALA A 311 -21.58 -40.28 -15.30
CA ALA A 311 -21.08 -41.63 -15.11
C ALA A 311 -22.19 -42.69 -15.27
N GLY A 312 -21.99 -43.64 -16.19
CA GLY A 312 -22.93 -44.74 -16.45
C GLY A 312 -24.18 -44.35 -17.27
N ARG A 313 -24.21 -43.14 -17.84
CA ARG A 313 -25.28 -42.70 -18.76
C ARG A 313 -24.69 -42.25 -20.08
N THR A 314 -25.35 -42.60 -21.18
CA THR A 314 -25.02 -42.05 -22.49
C THR A 314 -25.29 -40.54 -22.46
N THR A 315 -24.23 -39.74 -22.41
CA THR A 315 -24.30 -38.28 -22.35
C THR A 315 -23.96 -37.71 -23.72
N ILE A 316 -24.95 -37.11 -24.39
CA ILE A 316 -24.73 -36.42 -25.66
C ILE A 316 -24.45 -34.95 -25.37
N VAL A 317 -23.22 -34.51 -25.66
CA VAL A 317 -22.80 -33.11 -25.46
C VAL A 317 -22.69 -32.42 -26.82
N ILE A 318 -23.59 -31.46 -27.08
CA ILE A 318 -23.50 -30.58 -28.25
C ILE A 318 -22.66 -29.37 -27.86
N ALA A 319 -21.39 -29.36 -28.25
CA ALA A 319 -20.47 -28.28 -27.90
C ALA A 319 -20.37 -27.20 -28.97
N HIS A 320 -20.43 -25.94 -28.53
CA HIS A 320 -20.13 -24.76 -29.35
C HIS A 320 -18.65 -24.33 -29.22
N ARG A 321 -17.88 -24.95 -28.31
CA ARG A 321 -16.44 -24.73 -28.13
C ARG A 321 -15.74 -26.08 -28.16
N LEU A 322 -14.80 -26.26 -29.09
CA LEU A 322 -14.15 -27.57 -29.25
C LEU A 322 -13.33 -27.99 -28.01
N SER A 323 -12.94 -27.06 -27.13
CA SER A 323 -12.25 -27.37 -25.88
C SER A 323 -13.10 -28.16 -24.86
N THR A 324 -14.43 -28.07 -24.90
CA THR A 324 -15.31 -28.77 -23.94
C THR A 324 -15.58 -30.23 -24.31
N ILE A 325 -15.28 -30.64 -25.55
CA ILE A 325 -15.46 -32.02 -26.05
C ILE A 325 -14.15 -32.79 -26.21
N ARG A 326 -13.01 -32.19 -25.83
CA ARG A 326 -11.70 -32.83 -25.90
C ARG A 326 -11.60 -34.13 -25.11
N ASN A 327 -12.30 -34.22 -23.97
CA ASN A 327 -12.29 -35.39 -23.10
C ASN A 327 -13.50 -36.32 -23.34
N ALA A 328 -14.15 -36.23 -24.50
CA ALA A 328 -15.28 -37.10 -24.84
C ALA A 328 -14.77 -38.48 -25.30
N ASP A 329 -15.49 -39.54 -24.91
CA ASP A 329 -15.17 -40.92 -25.29
C ASP A 329 -15.33 -41.15 -26.81
N LEU A 330 -16.27 -40.44 -27.44
CA LEU A 330 -16.53 -40.47 -28.87
C LEU A 330 -16.96 -39.07 -29.34
N ILE A 331 -16.24 -38.52 -30.31
CA ILE A 331 -16.60 -37.28 -30.98
C ILE A 331 -17.19 -37.63 -32.34
N ILE A 332 -18.32 -37.01 -32.69
CA ILE A 332 -19.02 -37.21 -33.96
C ILE A 332 -19.11 -35.86 -34.69
N GLY A 333 -18.47 -35.76 -35.84
CA GLY A 333 -18.56 -34.60 -36.72
C GLY A 333 -19.71 -34.75 -37.71
N LEU A 334 -20.55 -33.71 -37.78
CA LEU A 334 -21.73 -33.66 -38.64
C LEU A 334 -21.53 -32.61 -39.73
N GLU A 335 -21.71 -32.99 -40.98
CA GLU A 335 -21.75 -32.07 -42.12
C GLU A 335 -23.04 -32.28 -42.90
N ARG A 336 -23.81 -31.20 -43.13
CA ARG A 336 -25.08 -31.21 -43.88
C ARG A 336 -26.11 -32.26 -43.38
N GLY A 337 -26.07 -32.59 -42.09
CA GLY A 337 -26.98 -33.57 -41.47
C GLY A 337 -26.54 -35.03 -41.60
N CYS A 338 -25.36 -35.30 -42.17
CA CYS A 338 -24.76 -36.63 -42.22
C CYS A 338 -23.55 -36.70 -41.26
N VAL A 339 -23.32 -37.88 -40.67
CA VAL A 339 -22.10 -38.15 -39.88
C VAL A 339 -20.95 -38.36 -40.86
N VAL A 340 -19.93 -37.49 -40.78
CA VAL A 340 -18.78 -37.51 -41.70
C VAL A 340 -17.55 -38.12 -41.04
N GLU A 341 -17.42 -37.98 -39.73
CA GLU A 341 -16.28 -38.50 -38.97
C GLU A 341 -16.71 -38.91 -37.55
N SER A 342 -16.07 -39.95 -37.02
CA SER A 342 -16.28 -40.40 -35.65
C SER A 342 -15.01 -41.00 -35.08
N GLY A 343 -14.58 -40.60 -33.89
CA GLY A 343 -13.38 -41.13 -33.26
C GLY A 343 -13.06 -40.45 -31.94
N THR A 344 -11.94 -40.83 -31.33
CA THR A 344 -11.41 -40.09 -30.18
C THR A 344 -10.72 -38.80 -30.62
N TYR A 345 -10.39 -37.91 -29.68
CA TYR A 345 -9.71 -36.66 -29.97
C TYR A 345 -8.40 -36.88 -30.76
N ASP A 346 -7.58 -37.83 -30.35
CA ASP A 346 -6.28 -38.08 -30.97
C ASP A 346 -6.44 -38.67 -32.38
N ASP A 347 -7.37 -39.62 -32.56
CA ASP A 347 -7.65 -40.23 -33.87
C ASP A 347 -8.10 -39.18 -34.90
N LEU A 348 -8.99 -38.26 -34.52
CA LEU A 348 -9.53 -37.23 -35.41
C LEU A 348 -8.51 -36.12 -35.73
N MET A 349 -7.57 -35.86 -34.81
CA MET A 349 -6.46 -34.94 -35.06
C MET A 349 -5.41 -35.53 -36.02
N GLU A 350 -5.21 -36.85 -36.00
CA GLU A 350 -4.32 -37.55 -36.94
C GLU A 350 -4.97 -37.69 -38.33
N TYR A 351 -6.27 -37.96 -38.39
CA TYR A 351 -7.03 -38.08 -39.64
C TYR A 351 -7.12 -36.78 -40.44
N LYS A 352 -6.90 -35.63 -39.78
CA LYS A 352 -6.96 -34.28 -40.38
C LYS A 352 -8.26 -34.00 -41.16
N GLY A 353 -9.39 -34.49 -40.64
CA GLY A 353 -10.72 -34.30 -41.22
C GLY A 353 -11.40 -32.98 -40.84
N LEU A 354 -12.73 -32.96 -40.89
CA LEU A 354 -13.58 -31.81 -40.55
C LEU A 354 -13.30 -31.31 -39.11
N TYR A 355 -13.08 -32.21 -38.16
CA TYR A 355 -12.80 -31.87 -36.77
C TYR A 355 -11.49 -31.10 -36.65
N TYR A 356 -10.44 -31.54 -37.37
CA TYR A 356 -9.15 -30.87 -37.42
C TYR A 356 -9.25 -29.48 -38.05
N GLU A 357 -10.01 -29.34 -39.14
CA GLU A 357 -10.27 -28.04 -39.78
C GLU A 357 -10.98 -27.08 -38.82
N LEU A 358 -11.97 -27.56 -38.07
CA LEU A 358 -12.68 -26.76 -37.07
C LEU A 358 -11.77 -26.35 -35.90
N VAL A 359 -10.93 -27.26 -35.40
CA VAL A 359 -9.95 -26.96 -34.33
C VAL A 359 -8.93 -25.92 -34.82
N THR A 360 -8.37 -26.10 -36.01
CA THR A 360 -7.37 -25.19 -36.58
C THR A 360 -7.95 -23.82 -36.91
N ALA A 361 -9.16 -23.76 -37.49
CA ALA A 361 -9.87 -22.52 -37.74
C ALA A 361 -10.25 -21.77 -36.45
N GLN A 362 -10.61 -22.49 -35.38
CA GLN A 362 -10.88 -21.88 -34.07
C GLN A 362 -9.58 -21.34 -33.43
N MET A 363 -8.46 -22.07 -33.55
CA MET A 363 -7.15 -21.61 -33.05
C MET A 363 -6.57 -20.44 -33.86
N GLN A 364 -6.82 -20.36 -35.17
CA GLN A 364 -6.46 -19.21 -35.99
C GLN A 364 -7.24 -17.95 -35.59
N LYS A 365 -8.57 -18.07 -35.35
CA LYS A 365 -9.39 -16.96 -34.85
C LYS A 365 -9.01 -16.49 -33.45
N GLU A 366 -8.46 -17.36 -32.60
CA GLU A 366 -7.91 -16.97 -31.30
C GLU A 366 -6.57 -16.25 -31.44
N LYS A 367 -5.71 -16.64 -32.40
CA LYS A 367 -4.45 -15.95 -32.70
C LYS A 367 -4.63 -14.60 -33.43
N GLU A 368 -5.60 -14.49 -34.33
CA GLU A 368 -5.93 -13.23 -35.04
C GLU A 368 -6.55 -12.17 -34.11
N LYS A 369 -7.08 -12.55 -32.95
CA LYS A 369 -7.53 -11.59 -31.92
C LYS A 369 -6.41 -11.07 -31.03
N GLU A 370 -5.22 -11.69 -31.07
CA GLU A 370 -4.03 -11.23 -30.33
C GLU A 370 -3.08 -10.35 -31.16
N VAL A 371 -3.33 -10.19 -32.46
CA VAL A 371 -2.50 -9.36 -33.34
C VAL A 371 -3.40 -8.44 -34.19
N ASP A 372 -3.72 -7.26 -33.64
CA ASP A 372 -4.10 -6.10 -34.44
C ASP A 372 -2.86 -5.19 -34.56
N PRO A 373 -2.44 -4.79 -35.76
CA PRO A 373 -1.20 -4.07 -36.00
C PRO A 373 -1.46 -2.55 -36.02
N ASP A 374 -0.61 -1.80 -35.33
CA ASP A 374 -0.39 -0.40 -35.65
C ASP A 374 1.13 -0.14 -35.70
N ILE A 375 1.54 0.35 -36.87
CA ILE A 375 2.75 1.10 -37.21
C ILE A 375 4.00 0.29 -37.65
N ASP A 376 4.04 0.10 -38.97
CA ASP A 376 5.05 0.57 -39.93
C ASP A 376 6.56 0.37 -39.69
N LYS A 377 7.07 -0.42 -40.63
CA LYS A 377 8.39 -0.51 -41.27
C LYS A 377 9.29 0.74 -41.18
N GLU A 378 10.57 0.48 -40.91
CA GLU A 378 11.68 0.87 -41.80
C GLU A 378 12.79 -0.17 -41.67
N ASP A 379 13.17 -0.74 -42.82
CA ASP A 379 14.35 -1.56 -43.08
C ASP A 379 15.63 -0.68 -42.97
N ASP A 380 16.90 -1.10 -42.87
CA ASP A 380 17.62 -2.24 -43.44
C ASP A 380 19.03 -2.36 -42.79
N GLU A 381 19.56 -3.58 -42.88
CA GLU A 381 20.95 -4.03 -43.08
C GLU A 381 22.12 -3.64 -42.12
N VAL A 382 22.72 -4.63 -41.43
CA VAL A 382 23.94 -5.44 -41.75
C VAL A 382 25.23 -4.80 -41.23
N GLU A 383 25.89 -5.46 -40.27
CA GLU A 383 27.26 -6.01 -40.43
C GLU A 383 27.63 -6.85 -39.18
N ARG A 384 28.26 -8.00 -39.41
CA ARG A 384 28.89 -8.84 -38.38
C ARG A 384 30.35 -8.42 -38.19
N GLU A 385 30.85 -8.78 -37.01
CA GLU A 385 32.23 -9.23 -36.76
C GLU A 385 33.32 -8.16 -36.59
N PHE A 386 33.73 -7.95 -35.33
CA PHE A 386 35.16 -7.85 -35.00
C PHE A 386 35.45 -8.43 -33.62
N VAL A 387 36.10 -9.58 -33.62
CA VAL A 387 36.81 -10.16 -32.48
C VAL A 387 38.19 -9.50 -32.41
N ARG A 388 38.54 -8.88 -31.27
CA ARG A 388 39.86 -9.12 -30.66
C ARG A 388 39.98 -8.70 -29.21
N GLU A 389 40.27 -9.72 -28.41
CA GLU A 389 40.88 -9.76 -27.10
C GLU A 389 41.82 -8.60 -26.73
N ARG A 390 41.73 -8.17 -25.46
CA ARG A 390 42.89 -8.29 -24.57
C ARG A 390 42.49 -8.63 -23.14
N SER A 391 43.01 -9.76 -22.71
CA SER A 391 42.85 -10.41 -21.42
C SER A 391 43.65 -9.73 -20.30
N PHE A 392 43.03 -9.73 -19.12
CA PHE A 392 43.59 -9.99 -17.79
C PHE A 392 44.84 -9.23 -17.31
N HIS A 393 44.70 -8.51 -16.18
CA HIS A 393 45.41 -8.92 -14.96
C HIS A 393 44.63 -8.63 -13.68
N LYS A 394 44.56 -9.69 -12.88
CA LYS A 394 44.08 -9.84 -11.51
C LYS A 394 45.20 -9.35 -10.57
N ILE A 395 44.87 -8.81 -9.38
CA ILE A 395 45.51 -9.14 -8.08
C ILE A 395 44.95 -8.23 -6.96
N HIS A 396 44.72 -8.89 -5.82
CA HIS A 396 44.37 -8.42 -4.49
C HIS A 396 45.24 -7.28 -3.93
N SER A 397 44.65 -6.43 -3.07
CA SER A 397 44.88 -6.38 -1.60
C SER A 397 44.39 -5.03 -1.04
N LYS A 398 43.53 -4.99 -0.02
CA LYS A 398 43.88 -4.64 1.38
C LYS A 398 45.26 -3.96 1.54
N GLN A 399 45.33 -2.69 1.93
CA GLN A 399 45.48 -2.23 3.33
C GLN A 399 45.80 -0.73 3.38
N SER A 400 45.38 -0.14 4.50
CA SER A 400 45.91 1.05 5.17
C SER A 400 47.32 1.50 4.80
N ILE A 401 47.53 2.81 4.72
CA ILE A 401 48.66 3.54 5.34
C ILE A 401 48.24 5.00 5.50
N ALA A 402 48.41 5.51 6.72
CA ALA A 402 48.41 6.91 7.06
C ALA A 402 49.74 7.54 6.64
N SER A 403 49.73 8.78 6.14
CA SER A 403 50.90 9.67 6.20
C SER A 403 50.41 11.11 6.15
N ASN A 404 50.80 11.86 7.17
CA ASN A 404 50.83 13.31 7.17
C ASN A 404 51.87 13.81 6.15
N ASP A 405 51.67 15.00 5.59
CA ASP A 405 52.45 16.20 5.93
C ASP A 405 52.14 17.32 4.92
N ASP A 406 51.81 18.47 5.52
CA ASP A 406 52.08 19.87 5.14
C ASP A 406 52.10 20.30 3.67
N PHE A 407 51.30 21.33 3.35
CA PHE A 407 51.83 22.57 2.73
C PHE A 407 50.81 23.73 2.80
N ASP A 408 51.26 24.79 3.49
CA ASP A 408 50.92 26.22 3.45
C ASP A 408 49.47 26.71 3.44
N GLU A 409 49.06 27.17 4.62
CA GLU A 409 47.97 28.11 4.90
C GLU A 409 48.60 29.46 5.29
N ASN A 410 48.47 30.47 4.43
CA ASN A 410 48.62 31.88 4.80
C ASN A 410 47.77 32.73 3.84
N ASP A 411 46.58 33.12 4.30
CA ASP A 411 46.18 34.53 4.35
C ASP A 411 44.68 34.66 4.68
N LYS A 412 44.39 35.62 5.57
CA LYS A 412 43.09 36.20 5.96
C LYS A 412 42.46 35.66 7.25
N GLU A 413 43.12 35.99 8.36
CA GLU A 413 42.41 36.53 9.53
C GLU A 413 41.84 37.90 9.17
N ASP A 414 40.52 38.05 9.31
CA ASP A 414 39.78 39.26 9.74
C ASP A 414 38.32 39.21 9.27
N ASP A 415 37.47 38.35 9.90
CA ASP A 415 36.01 38.61 10.04
C ASP A 415 35.27 37.63 11.01
N LYS A 416 35.92 37.14 12.08
CA LYS A 416 35.34 36.10 12.96
C LYS A 416 34.82 36.59 14.32
N THR A 417 34.56 37.87 14.52
CA THR A 417 34.14 38.39 15.85
C THR A 417 32.64 38.71 16.01
N ALA A 418 31.80 38.59 14.97
CA ALA A 418 30.34 38.80 15.12
C ALA A 418 29.50 37.50 15.11
N SER A 419 29.99 36.40 14.51
CA SER A 419 29.23 35.14 14.36
C SER A 419 29.20 34.26 15.61
N ASP A 420 30.23 34.35 16.46
CA ASP A 420 30.46 33.36 17.52
C ASP A 420 29.82 33.72 18.87
N ALA A 421 29.38 34.98 19.05
CA ALA A 421 28.60 35.40 20.21
C ALA A 421 27.14 34.89 20.14
N GLN A 422 26.57 34.69 18.93
CA GLN A 422 25.21 34.16 18.76
C GLN A 422 25.15 32.62 18.76
N LYS A 423 26.28 31.91 18.58
CA LYS A 423 26.31 30.44 18.67
C LYS A 423 26.28 29.90 20.10
N LYS A 424 26.65 30.69 21.12
CA LYS A 424 26.74 30.23 22.53
C LYS A 424 25.43 30.25 23.34
N LYS A 425 24.28 30.66 22.79
CA LYS A 425 22.96 30.65 23.49
C LYS A 425 21.87 29.77 22.87
N LYS A 426 22.18 28.80 22.00
CA LYS A 426 21.21 27.73 21.66
C LYS A 426 21.14 26.73 22.83
N LYS A 427 20.17 26.91 23.74
CA LYS A 427 19.80 25.88 24.73
C LYS A 427 19.57 24.55 23.99
N ARG A 428 20.43 23.55 24.22
CA ARG A 428 20.18 22.14 23.89
C ARG A 428 18.87 21.74 24.58
N SER A 429 17.76 21.65 23.84
CA SER A 429 16.57 20.99 24.37
C SER A 429 16.89 19.50 24.48
N ARG A 430 17.05 19.00 25.71
CA ARG A 430 17.01 17.55 25.95
C ARG A 430 15.67 17.06 25.41
N THR A 431 15.69 16.13 24.45
CA THR A 431 14.47 15.43 24.05
C THR A 431 13.88 14.80 25.30
N PRO A 432 12.62 15.12 25.68
CA PRO A 432 12.02 14.52 26.86
C PRO A 432 11.96 13.01 26.64
N PHE A 433 12.32 12.25 27.68
CA PHE A 433 12.14 10.79 27.65
C PHE A 433 10.65 10.49 27.43
N VAL A 434 10.33 9.53 26.57
CA VAL A 434 8.93 9.15 26.23
C VAL A 434 8.08 8.88 27.49
N PHE A 435 8.71 8.34 28.53
CA PHE A 435 8.09 8.07 29.83
C PHE A 435 7.56 9.34 30.52
N GLN A 436 8.22 10.49 30.34
CA GLN A 436 7.78 11.77 30.89
C GLN A 436 6.49 12.27 30.22
N ILE A 437 6.30 11.95 28.94
CA ILE A 437 5.08 12.27 28.19
C ILE A 437 3.94 11.35 28.64
N PHE A 438 4.20 10.05 28.87
CA PHE A 438 3.21 9.15 29.45
C PHE A 438 2.74 9.59 30.84
N LYS A 439 3.62 10.18 31.65
CA LYS A 439 3.24 10.75 32.95
C LYS A 439 2.20 11.86 32.83
N LEU A 440 2.23 12.65 31.75
CA LEU A 440 1.23 13.70 31.49
C LEU A 440 -0.13 13.14 31.06
N ASN A 441 -0.17 11.88 30.61
CA ASN A 441 -1.38 11.14 30.20
C ASN A 441 -1.86 10.15 31.27
N ALA A 442 -1.28 10.18 32.48
CA ALA A 442 -1.62 9.26 33.58
C ALA A 442 -3.11 9.28 34.00
N PRO A 443 -3.82 10.42 34.02
CA PRO A 443 -5.25 10.46 34.35
C PRO A 443 -6.14 9.67 33.38
N GLU A 444 -5.69 9.48 32.14
CA GLU A 444 -6.43 8.79 31.07
C GLU A 444 -6.02 7.31 30.91
N TRP A 445 -5.28 6.74 31.88
CA TRP A 445 -4.80 5.36 31.81
C TRP A 445 -5.88 4.30 31.50
N PRO A 446 -7.16 4.42 31.92
CA PRO A 446 -8.17 3.40 31.58
C PRO A 446 -8.50 3.37 30.09
N TRP A 447 -8.49 4.54 29.42
CA TRP A 447 -8.73 4.64 27.98
C TRP A 447 -7.56 4.09 27.18
N ILE A 448 -6.33 4.32 27.66
CA ILE A 448 -5.12 3.76 27.07
C ILE A 448 -5.08 2.25 27.24
N LEU A 449 -5.39 1.74 28.44
CA LEU A 449 -5.41 0.30 28.72
C LEU A 449 -6.44 -0.41 27.84
N MET A 450 -7.67 0.13 27.77
CA MET A 450 -8.69 -0.37 26.85
C MET A 450 -8.20 -0.35 25.39
N GLY A 451 -7.60 0.76 24.96
CA GLY A 451 -7.02 0.88 23.62
C GLY A 451 -5.98 -0.21 23.32
N ALA A 452 -5.09 -0.47 24.27
CA ALA A 452 -4.02 -1.45 24.17
C ALA A 452 -4.53 -2.90 24.17
N VAL A 453 -5.47 -3.25 25.04
CA VAL A 453 -6.06 -4.60 25.10
C VAL A 453 -6.75 -4.93 23.78
N PHE A 454 -7.57 -4.03 23.25
CA PHE A 454 -8.24 -4.26 21.97
C PHE A 454 -7.29 -4.21 20.76
N SER A 455 -6.21 -3.41 20.83
CA SER A 455 -5.16 -3.46 19.81
C SER A 455 -4.44 -4.80 19.79
N LEU A 456 -4.25 -5.45 20.95
CA LEU A 456 -3.65 -6.78 21.05
C LEU A 456 -4.57 -7.83 20.44
N ILE A 457 -5.88 -7.77 20.72
CA ILE A 457 -6.88 -8.65 20.11
C ILE A 457 -6.87 -8.48 18.59
N PHE A 458 -6.88 -7.24 18.09
CA PHE A 458 -6.81 -6.97 16.66
C PHE A 458 -5.50 -7.47 16.01
N GLY A 459 -4.36 -7.35 16.71
CA GLY A 459 -3.08 -7.88 16.25
C GLY A 459 -3.05 -9.42 16.19
N ALA A 460 -3.69 -10.10 17.15
CA ALA A 460 -3.78 -11.56 17.20
C ALA A 460 -4.65 -12.15 16.08
N ILE A 461 -5.54 -11.36 15.48
CA ILE A 461 -6.43 -11.84 14.40
C ILE A 461 -5.66 -12.22 13.13
N GLN A 462 -4.57 -11.53 12.81
CA GLN A 462 -3.75 -11.84 11.62
C GLN A 462 -3.15 -13.26 11.65
N PRO A 463 -2.45 -13.70 12.72
CA PRO A 463 -1.97 -15.08 12.80
C PRO A 463 -3.10 -16.10 12.90
N ILE A 464 -4.23 -15.80 13.58
CA ILE A 464 -5.37 -16.73 13.62
C ILE A 464 -5.97 -16.91 12.22
N PHE A 465 -6.11 -15.83 11.43
CA PHE A 465 -6.54 -15.92 10.05
C PHE A 465 -5.59 -16.79 9.20
N ALA A 466 -4.27 -16.65 9.40
CA ALA A 466 -3.29 -17.49 8.72
C ALA A 466 -3.43 -18.99 9.07
N LEU A 467 -3.76 -19.33 10.33
CA LEU A 467 -4.04 -20.71 10.73
C LEU A 467 -5.30 -21.27 10.05
N PHE A 468 -6.40 -20.51 10.02
CA PHE A 468 -7.61 -20.93 9.32
C PHE A 468 -7.42 -21.05 7.82
N PHE A 469 -6.67 -20.13 7.22
CA PHE A 469 -6.28 -20.22 5.82
C PHE A 469 -5.51 -21.53 5.56
N ALA A 470 -4.49 -21.86 6.36
CA ALA A 470 -3.74 -23.11 6.22
C ALA A 470 -4.62 -24.36 6.39
N GLN A 471 -5.59 -24.36 7.33
CA GLN A 471 -6.53 -25.46 7.51
C GLN A 471 -7.47 -25.65 6.31
N ILE A 472 -7.98 -24.57 5.72
CA ILE A 472 -8.77 -24.62 4.48
C ILE A 472 -7.91 -25.21 3.34
N TYR A 473 -6.63 -24.83 3.26
CA TYR A 473 -5.71 -25.41 2.26
C TYR A 473 -5.54 -26.92 2.44
N GLY A 474 -5.32 -27.39 3.67
CA GLY A 474 -5.20 -28.82 3.97
C GLY A 474 -6.48 -29.60 3.68
N LEU A 475 -7.65 -28.97 3.85
CA LEU A 475 -8.95 -29.59 3.59
C LEU A 475 -9.18 -29.93 2.11
N PHE A 476 -8.48 -29.26 1.18
CA PHE A 476 -8.51 -29.65 -0.24
C PHE A 476 -7.86 -31.00 -0.53
N GLY A 477 -7.07 -31.53 0.41
CA GLY A 477 -6.49 -32.88 0.34
C GLY A 477 -7.40 -34.00 0.84
N GLU A 478 -8.55 -33.68 1.46
CA GLU A 478 -9.50 -34.69 1.92
C GLU A 478 -10.29 -35.26 0.72
N PRO A 479 -10.37 -36.59 0.54
CA PRO A 479 -11.04 -37.20 -0.60
C PRO A 479 -12.58 -37.06 -0.54
N ASP A 480 -13.16 -36.93 0.66
CA ASP A 480 -14.60 -36.86 0.87
C ASP A 480 -15.17 -35.46 0.60
N LEU A 481 -15.82 -35.26 -0.56
CA LEU A 481 -16.36 -33.96 -0.96
C LEU A 481 -17.41 -33.39 0.00
N LYS A 482 -18.30 -34.21 0.56
CA LYS A 482 -19.35 -33.75 1.50
C LYS A 482 -18.75 -33.27 2.82
N LYS A 483 -17.74 -33.98 3.31
CA LYS A 483 -17.01 -33.64 4.54
C LYS A 483 -16.20 -32.36 4.34
N GLN A 484 -15.57 -32.23 3.16
CA GLN A 484 -14.88 -31.01 2.75
C GLN A 484 -15.82 -29.80 2.64
N GLU A 485 -17.01 -29.94 2.07
CA GLU A 485 -17.98 -28.85 1.97
C GLU A 485 -18.42 -28.36 3.35
N HIS A 486 -18.84 -29.28 4.22
CA HIS A 486 -19.25 -28.95 5.57
C HIS A 486 -18.12 -28.25 6.34
N LEU A 487 -16.91 -28.82 6.36
CA LEU A 487 -15.77 -28.23 7.06
C LEU A 487 -15.37 -26.86 6.48
N THR A 488 -15.39 -26.69 5.15
CA THR A 488 -15.10 -25.38 4.53
C THR A 488 -16.13 -24.34 4.93
N SER A 489 -17.41 -24.71 4.96
CA SER A 489 -18.49 -23.80 5.39
C SER A 489 -18.33 -23.35 6.84
N VAL A 490 -17.91 -24.26 7.73
CA VAL A 490 -17.61 -23.95 9.14
C VAL A 490 -16.44 -22.97 9.23
N TYR A 491 -15.33 -23.23 8.52
CA TYR A 491 -14.17 -22.33 8.51
C TYR A 491 -14.49 -20.96 7.90
N ALA A 492 -15.29 -20.89 6.84
CA ALA A 492 -15.76 -19.62 6.27
C ALA A 492 -16.60 -18.82 7.29
N GLY A 493 -17.47 -19.50 8.05
CA GLY A 493 -18.21 -18.89 9.16
C GLY A 493 -17.30 -18.37 10.29
N LEU A 494 -16.23 -19.12 10.62
CA LEU A 494 -15.23 -18.69 11.60
C LEU A 494 -14.42 -17.47 11.13
N ILE A 495 -14.06 -17.39 9.83
CA ILE A 495 -13.40 -16.22 9.24
C ILE A 495 -14.30 -14.98 9.36
N PHE A 496 -15.59 -15.12 9.09
CA PHE A 496 -16.56 -14.04 9.28
C PHE A 496 -16.63 -13.59 10.75
N LEU A 497 -16.72 -14.54 11.69
CA LEU A 497 -16.75 -14.25 13.13
C LEU A 497 -15.50 -13.49 13.58
N ILE A 498 -14.32 -13.92 13.15
CA ILE A 498 -13.05 -13.24 13.43
C ILE A 498 -13.05 -11.84 12.84
N GLY A 499 -13.55 -11.67 11.61
CA GLY A 499 -13.67 -10.35 10.99
C GLY A 499 -14.55 -9.41 11.79
N PHE A 500 -15.67 -9.91 12.31
CA PHE A 500 -16.57 -9.14 13.17
C PHE A 500 -15.91 -8.76 14.50
N VAL A 501 -15.32 -9.73 15.20
CA VAL A 501 -14.57 -9.49 16.46
C VAL A 501 -13.43 -8.51 16.22
N GLY A 502 -12.72 -8.63 15.08
CA GLY A 502 -11.66 -7.71 14.69
C GLY A 502 -12.12 -6.31 14.38
N GLY A 503 -13.27 -6.16 13.71
CA GLY A 503 -13.89 -4.86 13.51
C GLY A 503 -14.26 -4.19 14.84
N VAL A 504 -14.87 -4.93 15.76
CA VAL A 504 -15.22 -4.41 17.11
C VAL A 504 -13.97 -4.04 17.90
N ALA A 505 -12.95 -4.90 17.90
CA ALA A 505 -11.68 -4.62 18.57
C ALA A 505 -10.98 -3.38 17.98
N GLN A 506 -10.92 -3.26 16.66
CA GLN A 506 -10.36 -2.10 15.99
C GLN A 506 -11.13 -0.81 16.32
N PHE A 507 -12.46 -0.88 16.35
CA PHE A 507 -13.31 0.26 16.74
C PHE A 507 -13.02 0.73 18.18
N LEU A 508 -13.03 -0.19 19.14
CA LEU A 508 -12.80 0.11 20.56
C LEU A 508 -11.37 0.59 20.80
N SER A 509 -10.39 0.01 20.11
CA SER A 509 -8.99 0.44 20.17
C SER A 509 -8.82 1.87 19.68
N ASN A 510 -9.35 2.17 18.50
CA ASN A 510 -9.33 3.51 17.91
C ASN A 510 -10.06 4.54 18.78
N LEU A 511 -11.18 4.17 19.39
CA LEU A 511 -11.92 5.05 20.30
C LEU A 511 -11.11 5.36 21.56
N GLY A 512 -10.48 4.35 22.17
CA GLY A 512 -9.63 4.50 23.35
C GLY A 512 -8.45 5.45 23.10
N PHE A 513 -7.70 5.22 22.02
CA PHE A 513 -6.57 6.05 21.64
C PHE A 513 -6.99 7.44 21.17
N ALA A 514 -8.08 7.58 20.41
CA ALA A 514 -8.57 8.88 20.00
C ALA A 514 -8.98 9.74 21.19
N LYS A 515 -9.71 9.18 22.16
CA LYS A 515 -10.15 9.91 23.34
C LYS A 515 -8.97 10.32 24.23
N SER A 516 -8.05 9.39 24.52
CA SER A 516 -6.84 9.71 25.30
C SER A 516 -5.98 10.76 24.60
N GLY A 517 -5.80 10.67 23.27
CA GLY A 517 -5.00 11.61 22.51
C GLY A 517 -5.58 13.02 22.45
N GLU A 518 -6.91 13.16 22.34
CA GLU A 518 -7.57 14.48 22.39
C GLU A 518 -7.50 15.11 23.77
N GLU A 519 -7.65 14.32 24.84
CA GLU A 519 -7.53 14.81 26.22
C GLU A 519 -6.13 15.30 26.54
N LEU A 520 -5.11 14.52 26.14
CA LEU A 520 -3.72 14.91 26.29
C LEU A 520 -3.40 16.18 25.49
N THR A 521 -3.89 16.28 24.25
CA THR A 521 -3.69 17.47 23.41
C THR A 521 -4.31 18.72 24.05
N LEU A 522 -5.53 18.60 24.60
CA LEU A 522 -6.18 19.67 25.36
C LEU A 522 -5.31 20.09 26.56
N ARG A 523 -4.88 19.12 27.38
CA ARG A 523 -4.09 19.38 28.59
C ARG A 523 -2.76 20.06 28.25
N MET A 524 -2.07 19.56 27.23
CA MET A 524 -0.81 20.13 26.75
C MET A 524 -1.00 21.56 26.28
N ARG A 525 -1.98 21.84 25.41
CA ARG A 525 -2.25 23.20 24.92
C ARG A 525 -2.58 24.16 26.06
N LYS A 526 -3.40 23.73 27.03
CA LYS A 526 -3.74 24.54 28.20
C LYS A 526 -2.51 24.85 29.06
N LEU A 527 -1.72 23.84 29.41
CA LEU A 527 -0.51 24.00 30.22
C LEU A 527 0.55 24.85 29.52
N THR A 528 0.77 24.62 28.22
CA THR A 528 1.73 25.41 27.42
C THR A 528 1.29 26.87 27.33
N PHE A 529 0.02 27.14 27.05
CA PHE A 529 -0.48 28.52 27.00
C PHE A 529 -0.38 29.23 28.36
N SER A 530 -0.77 28.55 29.45
CA SER A 530 -0.65 29.06 30.81
C SER A 530 0.80 29.34 31.20
N ALA A 531 1.73 28.46 30.83
CA ALA A 531 3.15 28.62 31.08
C ALA A 531 3.79 29.76 30.27
N ILE A 532 3.34 29.98 29.03
CA ILE A 532 3.82 31.08 28.18
C ILE A 532 3.38 32.42 28.76
N ILE A 533 2.09 32.60 29.09
CA ILE A 533 1.56 33.89 29.58
C ILE A 533 2.15 34.29 30.94
N ARG A 534 2.61 33.33 31.74
CA ARG A 534 3.26 33.58 33.04
C ARG A 534 4.74 33.96 32.93
N GLN A 535 5.34 33.90 31.73
CA GLN A 535 6.72 34.34 31.55
C GLN A 535 6.85 35.86 31.75
N GLU A 536 8.04 36.28 32.16
CA GLU A 536 8.39 37.70 32.24
C GLU A 536 8.33 38.38 30.87
N ILE A 537 8.11 39.69 30.84
CA ILE A 537 7.99 40.45 29.57
C ILE A 537 9.25 40.31 28.71
N GLY A 538 10.43 40.24 29.33
CA GLY A 538 11.71 40.02 28.64
C GLY A 538 11.78 38.69 27.87
N TYR A 539 10.96 37.68 28.21
CA TYR A 539 10.85 36.45 27.43
C TYR A 539 10.30 36.69 26.02
N PHE A 540 9.39 37.66 25.87
CA PHE A 540 8.73 38.00 24.60
C PHE A 540 9.56 38.94 23.74
N ASP A 541 10.56 39.60 24.32
CA ASP A 541 11.46 40.50 23.59
C ASP A 541 12.52 39.73 22.77
N TYR A 542 12.70 38.41 23.01
CA TYR A 542 13.56 37.57 22.17
C TYR A 542 12.94 37.30 20.80
N GLU A 543 13.72 37.51 19.72
CA GLU A 543 13.28 37.23 18.34
C GLU A 543 12.79 35.79 18.11
N THR A 544 13.34 34.83 18.87
CA THR A 544 12.94 33.41 18.80
C THR A 544 11.56 33.12 19.38
N ASN A 545 11.01 34.05 20.18
CA ASN A 545 9.72 33.96 20.85
C ASN A 545 8.73 34.99 20.27
N SER A 546 8.84 35.29 18.97
CA SER A 546 7.83 36.10 18.29
C SER A 546 6.44 35.48 18.45
N VAL A 547 5.41 36.33 18.46
CA VAL A 547 4.02 35.92 18.64
C VAL A 547 3.62 34.83 17.65
N GLY A 548 3.99 34.98 16.38
CA GLY A 548 3.74 33.98 15.34
C GLY A 548 4.45 32.65 15.61
N ALA A 549 5.70 32.67 16.10
CA ALA A 549 6.43 31.46 16.44
C ALA A 549 5.80 30.72 17.63
N LEU A 550 5.37 31.44 18.67
CA LEU A 550 4.72 30.86 19.86
C LEU A 550 3.33 30.27 19.53
N VAL A 551 2.52 30.96 18.72
CA VAL A 551 1.23 30.45 18.25
C VAL A 551 1.41 29.21 17.38
N THR A 552 2.44 29.21 16.53
CA THR A 552 2.77 28.03 15.71
C THR A 552 3.13 26.84 16.59
N ARG A 553 4.02 27.00 17.59
CA ARG A 553 4.37 25.93 18.55
C ARG A 553 3.14 25.39 19.30
N LEU A 554 2.22 26.27 19.71
CA LEU A 554 0.99 25.89 20.39
C LEU A 554 0.03 25.08 19.48
N SER A 555 0.06 25.36 18.18
CA SER A 555 -0.72 24.67 17.16
C SER A 555 -0.10 23.34 16.71
N SER A 556 1.12 23.39 16.18
CA SER A 556 1.80 22.26 15.53
C SER A 556 2.42 21.31 16.54
N ASP A 557 3.19 21.80 17.51
CA ASP A 557 4.04 20.93 18.33
C ASP A 557 3.21 20.20 19.38
N ALA A 558 2.20 20.88 19.94
CA ALA A 558 1.24 20.24 20.85
C ALA A 558 0.40 19.15 20.15
N ALA A 559 0.10 19.32 18.86
CA ALA A 559 -0.59 18.30 18.06
C ALA A 559 0.35 17.20 17.56
N ALA A 560 1.60 17.53 17.21
CA ALA A 560 2.61 16.57 16.77
C ALA A 560 2.98 15.58 17.87
N LEU A 561 2.95 16.01 19.15
CA LEU A 561 3.15 15.12 20.28
C LEU A 561 2.11 13.98 20.34
N LYS A 562 0.85 14.26 19.96
CA LYS A 562 -0.18 13.22 19.82
C LYS A 562 0.22 12.17 18.78
N VAL A 563 0.77 12.60 17.64
CA VAL A 563 1.24 11.68 16.59
C VAL A 563 2.39 10.82 17.11
N THR A 564 3.37 11.39 17.81
CA THR A 564 4.49 10.59 18.35
C THR A 564 4.10 9.57 19.43
N ILE A 565 2.96 9.74 20.09
CA ILE A 565 2.48 8.80 21.13
C ILE A 565 1.67 7.66 20.52
N PHE A 566 0.89 7.94 19.47
CA PHE A 566 -0.09 6.99 18.91
C PHE A 566 0.22 6.50 17.50
N ASN A 567 1.10 7.18 16.75
CA ASN A 567 1.53 6.84 15.39
C ASN A 567 3.07 6.89 15.35
N LYS A 568 3.69 5.81 15.85
CA LYS A 568 5.09 5.54 15.57
C LYS A 568 5.18 4.62 14.37
N ASP A 569 4.81 5.14 13.20
CA ASP A 569 5.22 4.53 11.94
C ASP A 569 6.53 5.17 11.51
N ASN A 570 7.57 4.34 11.53
CA ASN A 570 9.00 4.54 11.30
C ASN A 570 9.86 4.88 12.53
#